data_AF-A0A0B0EG84-F1
#
_entry.id   AF-A0A0B0EG84-F1
#
_cell.length_a   1.000
_cell.length_b   1.000
_cell.length_c   1.000
_cell.angle_alpha   90.00
_cell.angle_beta   90.00
_cell.angle_gamma   90.00
#
_symmetry.space_group_name_H-M   'P 1'
#
loop_
_entity.id
_entity.type
_entity.pdbx_description
1 polymer ?
#
loop_
_entity_poly.entity_id
_entity_poly.type
_entity_poly.pdbx_seq_one_letter_code
_entity_poly.pdbx_strand_id
1 'polypeptide(L)' 'MEILLDVISVEPQKDNTLLLVFENHEKRLFDMNPYLEKKPSIKLKHTPLFMK' A
#
# COMPACT_ATOMS: atom_id res chain seq x y z
N MET A 1 22.05 1.91 -13.78
CA MET A 1 20.75 1.21 -13.71
C MET A 1 20.37 1.14 -12.26
N GLU A 2 19.21 1.67 -11.89
CA GLU A 2 18.66 1.41 -10.56
C GLU A 2 18.24 -0.05 -10.51
N ILE A 3 18.63 -0.75 -9.43
CA ILE A 3 18.19 -2.12 -9.18
C ILE A 3 16.75 -2.02 -8.69
N LEU A 4 15.82 -2.61 -9.42
CA LEU A 4 14.44 -2.75 -8.98
C LEU A 4 14.37 -3.95 -8.03
N LEU A 5 13.82 -3.72 -6.84
CA LEU A 5 13.68 -4.73 -5.81
C LEU A 5 12.24 -5.26 -5.81
N ASP A 6 12.08 -6.56 -5.67
CA ASP A 6 10.77 -7.18 -5.54
C ASP A 6 10.20 -6.98 -4.13
N VAL A 7 8.88 -6.83 -4.05
CA VAL A 7 8.12 -6.76 -2.79
C VAL A 7 7.83 -8.19 -2.34
N ILE A 8 8.30 -8.55 -1.15
CA ILE A 8 8.13 -9.89 -0.56
C ILE A 8 7.04 -9.95 0.52
N SER A 9 6.60 -8.80 1.04
CA SER A 9 5.48 -8.72 2.00
C SER A 9 4.76 -7.38 1.89
N VAL A 10 3.44 -7.42 2.11
CA VAL A 10 2.54 -6.26 2.09
C VAL A 10 1.60 -6.34 3.28
N GLU A 11 1.59 -5.30 4.11
CA GLU A 11 0.67 -5.17 5.24
C GLU A 11 -0.15 -3.87 5.11
N PRO A 12 -1.47 -3.95 4.91
CA PRO A 12 -2.33 -2.78 4.88
C PRO A 12 -2.52 -2.16 6.26
N GLN A 13 -2.52 -0.83 6.33
CA GLN A 13 -2.63 -0.03 7.56
C GLN A 13 -3.92 0.82 7.62
N LYS A 14 -4.29 1.26 8.84
CA LYS A 14 -5.59 1.90 9.14
C LYS A 14 -5.78 3.26 8.47
N ASP A 15 -4.69 3.90 8.10
CA ASP A 15 -4.61 5.21 7.46
C ASP A 15 -4.58 5.15 5.93
N ASN A 16 -4.94 3.99 5.36
CA ASN A 16 -4.82 3.70 3.94
C ASN A 16 -3.37 3.72 3.43
N THR A 17 -2.42 3.31 4.27
CA THR A 17 -1.04 3.08 3.83
C THR A 17 -0.74 1.59 3.69
N LEU A 18 0.28 1.25 2.90
CA LEU A 18 0.84 -0.10 2.81
C LEU A 18 2.24 -0.07 3.41
N LEU A 19 2.51 -0.98 4.35
CA LEU A 19 3.85 -1.30 4.76
C LEU A 19 4.39 -2.39 3.82
N LEU A 20 5.35 -2.01 2.97
CA LEU A 20 6.00 -2.89 2.02
C LEU A 20 7.33 -3.37 2.59
N VAL A 21 7.63 -4.64 2.41
CA VAL A 21 8.97 -5.22 2.66
C VAL A 21 9.54 -5.69 1.34
N PHE A 22 10.74 -5.22 1.01
CA PHE A 22 11.47 -5.60 -0.20
C PHE A 22 12.43 -6.76 0.07
N GLU A 23 12.91 -7.43 -0.97
CA GLU A 23 13.84 -8.56 -0.87
C GLU A 23 15.15 -8.25 -0.11
N ASN A 24 15.58 -6.99 -0.12
CA ASN A 24 16.72 -6.50 0.66
C ASN A 24 16.38 -6.22 2.14
N HIS A 25 15.17 -6.56 2.58
CA HIS A 25 14.60 -6.28 3.90
C HIS A 25 14.33 -4.80 4.20
N GLU A 26 14.42 -3.93 3.20
CA GLU A 26 14.00 -2.53 3.33
C GLU A 26 12.49 -2.46 3.53
N LYS A 27 12.06 -1.59 4.45
CA LYS A 27 10.66 -1.30 4.70
C LYS A 27 10.30 0.07 4.19
N ARG A 28 9.25 0.17 3.39
CA ARG A 28 8.72 1.45 2.90
C ARG A 28 7.24 1.58 3.21
N LEU A 29 6.83 2.78 3.59
CA LEU A 29 5.43 3.14 3.72
C LEU A 29 4.94 3.75 2.40
N PHE A 30 3.85 3.24 1.87
CA PHE A 30 3.25 3.72 0.63
C PHE A 30 1.85 4.27 0.90
N ASP A 31 1.62 5.54 0.60
CA ASP A 31 0.32 6.19 0.79
C ASP A 31 -0.64 5.85 -0.36
N MET A 32 -1.74 5.15 -0.06
CA MET A 32 -2.76 4.81 -1.04
C MET A 32 -3.82 5.91 -1.20
N ASN A 33 -3.89 6.92 -0.34
CA ASN A 33 -4.93 7.96 -0.40
C ASN A 33 -5.07 8.62 -1.79
N PRO A 34 -4.00 8.97 -2.52
CA PRO A 34 -4.11 9.56 -3.87
C PRO A 34 -4.79 8.66 -4.91
N TYR A 35 -4.75 7.34 -4.69
CA TYR A 35 -5.32 6.34 -5.60
C TYR A 35 -6.73 5.94 -5.19
N LEU A 36 -7.05 6.03 -3.89
CA LEU A 36 -8.37 5.72 -3.36
C LEU A 36 -9.39 6.85 -3.55
N GLU A 37 -8.96 8.05 -3.90
CA GLU A 37 -9.86 9.18 -4.18
C GLU A 37 -10.52 9.13 -5.56
N LYS A 38 -10.07 8.20 -6.44
CA LYS A 38 -10.63 8.02 -7.77
C LYS A 38 -11.72 6.95 -7.79
N LYS A 39 -12.78 7.16 -8.58
CA LYS A 39 -13.76 6.09 -8.86
C LYS A 39 -13.05 4.94 -9.60
N PRO A 40 -13.37 3.65 -9.31
CA PRO A 40 -14.40 3.15 -8.38
C PRO A 40 -13.91 2.97 -6.94
N SER A 41 -12.61 3.18 -6.69
CA SER A 41 -11.89 2.85 -5.46
C SER A 41 -12.28 3.68 -4.23
N ILE A 42 -13.06 4.76 -4.41
CA ILE A 42 -13.57 5.60 -3.32
C ILE A 42 -14.33 4.82 -2.23
N LYS A 43 -14.93 3.68 -2.60
CA LYS A 43 -15.61 2.79 -1.64
C LYS A 43 -14.63 2.12 -0.68
N LEU A 44 -13.36 1.91 -1.06
CA LEU A 44 -12.34 1.31 -0.22
C LEU A 44 -11.85 2.28 0.87
N LYS A 45 -11.82 3.59 0.59
CA LYS A 45 -11.32 4.62 1.53
C LYS A 45 -12.11 4.72 2.83
N HIS A 46 -13.42 4.51 2.75
CA HIS A 46 -14.36 4.72 3.87
C HIS A 46 -14.91 3.42 4.45
N THR A 47 -14.35 2.27 4.05
CA THR A 47 -14.80 0.96 4.53
C THR A 47 -13.62 0.19 5.12
N PRO A 48 -13.86 -0.77 6.03
CA PRO A 48 -12.80 -1.65 6.53
C PRO A 48 -12.24 -2.60 5.46
N LEU A 49 -12.69 -2.49 4.20
CA LEU A 49 -12.29 -3.37 3.10
C LEU A 49 -10.82 -3.19 2.71
N PHE A 50 -10.19 -2.05 3.04
CA PHE A 50 -8.76 -1.86 2.78
C PHE A 50 -7.88 -2.78 3.64
N MET A 51 -8.37 -3.21 4.81
CA MET A 51 -7.60 -3.98 5.79
C MET A 51 -8.06 -5.43 5.94
N LYS A 52 -8.92 -5.90 5.04
CA LYS A 52 -9.62 -7.17 5.17
C LYS A 52 -9.05 -8.25 4.26
#